data_AF-A0A965R3N9-F1
#
_entry.id   AF-A0A965R3N9-F1
#
_cell.length_a   1.000
_cell.length_b   1.000
_cell.length_c   1.000
_cell.angle_alpha   90.00
_cell.angle_beta   90.00
_cell.angle_gamma   90.00
#
_symmetry.space_group_name_H-M   'P 1'
#
loop_
_entity.id
_entity.type
_entity.pdbx_description
1 polymer ?
#
loop_
_entity_poly.entity_id
_entity_poly.type
_entity_poly.pdbx_seq_one_letter_code
_entity_poly.pdbx_strand_id
1 'polypeptide(L)'
;VAMIAEPDILALPEVANLTAQAVMRVRSGQPLPGDMAPAAIAVSHLGTFGIDSGDAVIPHGFGGVLAVGRLRSTVTVRGEGLALTPIVSVSLSCDSRAADIESAANFLADVQRHFEHPQTLSSTERIPNG
;
A
#
# COMPACT_ATOMS: atom_id res chain seq x y z
N VAL A 1 5.35 -8.84 -10.12
CA VAL A 1 5.05 -8.14 -8.87
C VAL A 1 5.49 -9.07 -7.76
N ALA A 2 6.36 -8.62 -6.85
CA ALA A 2 6.81 -9.46 -5.74
C ALA A 2 5.63 -9.72 -4.78
N MET A 3 5.41 -10.98 -4.42
CA MET A 3 4.33 -11.41 -3.54
C MET A 3 4.87 -11.66 -2.13
N ILE A 4 4.08 -11.27 -1.13
CA ILE A 4 4.32 -11.51 0.29
C ILE A 4 3.14 -12.31 0.83
N ALA A 5 3.42 -13.51 1.33
CA ALA A 5 2.41 -14.39 1.90
C ALA A 5 2.09 -13.99 3.34
N GLU A 6 0.80 -13.99 3.68
CA GLU A 6 0.28 -13.83 5.05
C GLU A 6 0.95 -12.67 5.82
N PRO A 7 1.01 -11.44 5.27
CA PRO A 7 1.71 -10.33 5.93
C PRO A 7 1.04 -9.90 7.25
N ASP A 8 -0.22 -10.28 7.48
CA ASP A 8 -1.03 -9.96 8.66
C ASP A 8 -0.61 -10.71 9.93
N ILE A 9 0.05 -11.86 9.80
CA ILE A 9 0.56 -12.64 10.94
C ILE A 9 2.03 -12.32 11.28
N LEU A 10 2.67 -11.47 10.48
CA LEU A 10 4.09 -11.14 10.61
C LEU A 10 4.28 -9.81 11.35
N ALA A 11 5.40 -9.68 12.05
CA ALA A 11 5.78 -8.40 12.61
C ALA A 11 6.17 -7.42 11.50
N LEU A 12 5.88 -6.13 11.67
CA LEU A 12 6.20 -5.10 10.65
C LEU A 12 7.67 -5.13 10.15
N PRO A 13 8.69 -5.34 11.00
CA PRO A 13 10.07 -5.49 10.53
C PRO A 13 10.28 -6.72 9.65
N GLU A 14 9.56 -7.81 9.90
CA GLU A 14 9.63 -9.04 9.11
C GLU A 14 8.99 -8.82 7.74
N VAL A 15 7.81 -8.19 7.69
CA VAL A 15 7.15 -7.81 6.43
C VAL A 15 8.09 -6.95 5.58
N ALA A 16 8.75 -5.96 6.18
CA ALA A 16 9.70 -5.10 5.49
C ALA A 16 10.89 -5.88 4.91
N ASN A 17 11.48 -6.78 5.69
CA ASN A 17 12.62 -7.60 5.27
C ASN A 17 12.23 -8.57 4.15
N LEU A 18 11.11 -9.30 4.29
CA LEU A 18 10.62 -10.21 3.26
C LEU A 18 10.29 -9.47 1.97
N THR A 19 9.69 -8.28 2.07
CA THR A 19 9.42 -7.42 0.92
C THR A 19 10.69 -7.05 0.17
N ALA A 20 11.71 -6.58 0.89
CA ALA A 20 12.99 -6.21 0.28
C ALA A 20 13.64 -7.41 -0.45
N GLN A 21 13.63 -8.58 0.18
CA GLN A 21 14.21 -9.80 -0.41
C GLN A 21 13.45 -10.28 -1.65
N ALA A 22 12.11 -10.32 -1.60
CA ALA A 22 11.29 -10.74 -2.72
C ALA A 22 11.44 -9.77 -3.90
N VAL A 23 11.43 -8.45 -3.64
CA VAL A 23 11.67 -7.42 -4.67
C VAL A 23 13.06 -7.58 -5.30
N MET A 24 14.09 -7.84 -4.49
CA MET A 24 15.45 -8.08 -4.99
C MET A 24 15.51 -9.28 -5.94
N ARG A 25 14.94 -10.43 -5.55
CA ARG A 25 14.90 -11.65 -6.38
C ARG A 25 14.14 -11.46 -7.69
N VAL A 26 12.97 -10.82 -7.62
CA VAL A 26 12.18 -10.52 -8.82
C VAL A 26 12.94 -9.58 -9.76
N ARG A 27 13.61 -8.55 -9.22
CA ARG A 27 14.40 -7.60 -10.02
C ARG A 27 15.66 -8.21 -10.62
N SER A 28 16.30 -9.15 -9.94
CA SER A 28 17.49 -9.85 -10.46
C SER A 28 17.16 -10.94 -11.49
N GLY A 29 15.88 -11.17 -11.79
CA GLY A 29 15.44 -12.23 -12.71
C GLY A 29 15.58 -13.64 -12.12
N GLN A 30 15.65 -13.76 -10.78
CA GLN A 30 15.74 -15.03 -10.05
C GLN A 30 14.57 -15.17 -9.07
N PRO A 31 13.29 -15.08 -9.52
CA PRO A 31 12.15 -15.23 -8.62
C PRO A 31 12.03 -16.68 -8.12
N LEU A 32 11.62 -16.85 -6.87
CA LEU A 32 11.17 -18.14 -6.34
C LEU A 32 9.74 -18.43 -6.80
N PRO A 33 9.29 -19.70 -6.80
CA PRO A 33 7.92 -20.06 -7.18
C PRO A 33 6.81 -19.28 -6.44
N GLY A 34 7.07 -18.85 -5.20
CA GLY A 34 6.14 -18.04 -4.40
C GLY A 34 6.22 -16.52 -4.64
N ASP A 35 7.28 -16.01 -5.28
CA ASP A 35 7.51 -14.56 -5.38
C ASP A 35 6.57 -13.86 -6.38
N MET A 36 5.85 -14.62 -7.22
CA MET A 36 5.05 -14.07 -8.33
C MET A 36 3.61 -14.64 -8.37
N ALA A 37 3.11 -15.13 -7.23
CA ALA A 37 1.75 -15.63 -7.13
C ALA A 37 0.72 -14.47 -7.13
N PRO A 38 -0.53 -14.71 -7.61
CA PRO A 38 -1.63 -13.79 -7.39
C PRO A 38 -1.84 -13.51 -5.90
N ALA A 39 -2.25 -12.29 -5.56
CA ALA A 39 -2.55 -11.88 -4.19
C ALA A 39 -3.81 -11.02 -4.16
N ALA A 40 -4.35 -10.77 -2.96
CA ALA A 40 -5.58 -9.99 -2.79
C ALA A 40 -5.43 -8.56 -3.35
N ILE A 41 -4.33 -7.90 -3.02
CA ILE A 41 -4.06 -6.51 -3.42
C ILE A 41 -2.61 -6.35 -3.86
N ALA A 42 -2.39 -5.55 -4.91
CA ALA A 42 -1.07 -5.11 -5.33
C ALA A 42 -0.77 -3.69 -4.82
N VAL A 43 0.51 -3.36 -4.67
CA VAL A 43 0.97 -1.98 -4.38
C VAL A 43 1.90 -1.51 -5.50
N SER A 44 1.59 -0.37 -6.10
CA SER A 44 2.34 0.26 -7.18
C SER A 44 2.93 1.60 -6.73
N HIS A 45 4.25 1.68 -6.59
CA HIS A 45 4.92 2.91 -6.17
C HIS A 45 5.28 3.80 -7.38
N LEU A 46 4.27 4.57 -7.84
CA LEU A 46 4.39 5.51 -8.95
C LEU A 46 5.38 6.66 -8.65
N GLY A 47 5.55 7.00 -7.37
CA GLY A 47 6.49 8.03 -6.93
C GLY A 47 7.94 7.84 -7.39
N THR A 48 8.37 6.59 -7.61
CA THR A 48 9.70 6.28 -8.18
C THR A 48 9.89 6.79 -9.61
N PHE A 49 8.80 7.05 -10.33
CA PHE A 49 8.78 7.64 -11.68
C PHE A 49 8.51 9.15 -11.67
N GLY A 50 8.49 9.79 -10.50
CA GLY A 50 8.19 11.22 -10.36
C GLY A 50 6.72 11.58 -10.50
N ILE A 51 5.82 10.58 -10.49
CA ILE A 51 4.37 10.79 -10.62
C ILE A 51 3.79 11.17 -9.26
N ASP A 52 3.07 12.29 -9.22
CA ASP A 52 2.49 12.83 -7.99
C ASP A 52 1.17 12.14 -7.58
N SER A 53 0.37 11.69 -8.55
CA SER A 53 -0.87 10.92 -8.37
C SER A 53 -1.27 10.24 -9.67
N GLY A 54 -2.03 9.15 -9.60
CA GLY A 54 -2.57 8.46 -10.77
C GLY A 54 -3.10 7.08 -10.40
N ASP A 55 -3.84 6.47 -11.33
CA ASP A 55 -4.43 5.15 -11.14
C ASP A 55 -3.55 4.06 -11.74
N ALA A 56 -3.56 2.89 -11.09
CA ALA A 56 -2.83 1.72 -11.57
C ALA A 56 -3.81 0.70 -12.15
N VAL A 57 -3.40 0.06 -13.25
CA VAL A 57 -4.15 -1.06 -13.81
C VAL A 57 -3.97 -2.28 -12.92
N ILE A 58 -5.08 -2.92 -12.55
CA ILE A 58 -5.10 -4.13 -11.72
C ILE A 58 -4.34 -5.24 -12.46
N PRO A 59 -3.25 -5.81 -11.89
CA PRO A 59 -2.56 -6.92 -12.51
C PRO A 59 -3.46 -8.17 -12.59
N HIS A 60 -3.26 -9.01 -13.60
CA HIS A 60 -4.03 -10.24 -13.76
C HIS A 60 -3.99 -11.11 -12.49
N GLY A 61 -5.17 -11.51 -12.00
CA GLY A 61 -5.33 -12.36 -10.82
C GLY A 61 -5.40 -11.62 -9.48
N PHE A 62 -5.29 -10.30 -9.45
CA PHE A 62 -5.42 -9.48 -8.24
C PHE A 62 -6.82 -8.89 -8.11
N GLY A 63 -7.31 -8.71 -6.88
CA GLY A 63 -8.61 -8.09 -6.61
C GLY A 63 -8.60 -6.55 -6.72
N GLY A 64 -7.42 -5.95 -6.50
CA GLY A 64 -7.21 -4.52 -6.65
C GLY A 64 -5.73 -4.11 -6.59
N VAL A 65 -5.49 -2.82 -6.77
CA VAL A 65 -4.16 -2.22 -6.68
C VAL A 65 -4.22 -0.83 -6.03
N LEU A 66 -3.31 -0.60 -5.08
CA LEU A 66 -3.03 0.72 -4.52
C LEU A 66 -1.91 1.38 -5.32
N ALA A 67 -2.20 2.55 -5.89
CA ALA A 67 -1.20 3.41 -6.52
C ALA A 67 -0.72 4.45 -5.52
N VAL A 68 0.58 4.48 -5.23
CA VAL A 68 1.21 5.42 -4.29
C VAL A 68 2.06 6.40 -5.07
N GLY A 69 1.66 7.68 -5.02
CA GLY A 69 2.37 8.78 -5.65
C GLY A 69 3.67 9.14 -4.94
N ARG A 70 4.35 10.18 -5.43
CA ARG A 70 5.56 10.72 -4.82
C ARG A 70 5.24 11.45 -3.52
N LEU A 71 6.05 11.22 -2.49
CA LEU A 71 6.04 12.03 -1.27
C LEU A 71 6.60 13.43 -1.57
N ARG A 72 5.83 14.48 -1.28
CA ARG A 72 6.24 15.88 -1.48
C ARG A 72 5.85 16.75 -0.30
N SER A 73 6.62 17.80 -0.05
CA SER A 73 6.26 18.82 0.95
C SER A 73 5.37 19.88 0.32
N THR A 74 4.26 20.21 0.96
CA THR A 74 3.38 21.33 0.56
C THR A 74 3.00 22.17 1.77
N VAL A 75 2.60 23.42 1.53
CA VAL A 75 2.06 24.26 2.59
C VAL A 75 0.59 23.85 2.84
N THR A 76 0.27 23.54 4.08
CA THR A 76 -1.09 23.21 4.54
C THR A 76 -1.49 24.11 5.70
N VAL A 77 -2.79 24.32 5.87
CA VAL A 77 -3.33 24.97 7.07
C VAL A 77 -3.35 23.98 8.23
N ARG A 78 -2.81 24.38 9.39
CA ARG A 78 -2.90 23.63 10.65
C ARG A 78 -3.32 24.59 11.77
N GLY A 79 -4.54 24.40 12.29
CA GLY A 79 -5.16 25.37 13.20
C GLY A 79 -5.30 26.73 12.52
N GLU A 80 -4.76 27.78 13.14
CA GLU A 80 -4.77 29.15 12.59
C GLU A 80 -3.51 29.48 11.75
N GLY A 81 -2.56 28.54 11.61
CA GLY A 81 -1.26 28.77 10.97
C GLY A 81 -1.04 27.98 9.67
N LEU A 82 0.04 28.34 8.96
CA LEU A 82 0.58 27.57 7.83
C LEU A 82 1.71 26.65 8.30
N ALA A 83 1.74 25.42 7.80
CA ALA A 83 2.78 24.44 8.08
C ALA A 83 3.26 23.78 6.79
N LEU A 84 4.56 23.47 6.72
CA LEU A 84 5.10 22.60 5.68
C LEU A 84 4.78 21.15 6.06
N THR A 85 3.94 20.49 5.26
CA THR A 85 3.45 19.14 5.53
C THR A 85 3.85 18.19 4.40
N PRO A 86 4.42 17.02 4.71
CA PRO A 86 4.62 15.97 3.72
C PRO A 86 3.26 15.37 3.33
N ILE A 87 2.98 15.30 2.03
CA ILE A 87 1.78 14.72 1.46
C ILE A 87 2.17 13.67 0.43
N VAL A 88 1.40 12.57 0.42
CA VAL A 88 1.41 11.55 -0.61
C VAL A 88 -0.03 11.36 -1.10
N SER A 89 -0.20 11.15 -2.40
CA SER A 89 -1.50 10.74 -2.97
C SER A 89 -1.54 9.22 -3.06
N VAL A 90 -2.66 8.63 -2.65
CA VAL A 90 -2.93 7.19 -2.77
C VAL A 90 -4.26 7.02 -3.47
N SER A 91 -4.32 6.19 -4.51
CA SER A 91 -5.57 5.77 -5.15
C SER A 91 -5.74 4.26 -5.12
N LEU A 92 -6.99 3.79 -5.14
CA LEU A 92 -7.35 2.38 -5.21
C LEU A 92 -8.09 2.12 -6.51
N SER A 93 -7.59 1.17 -7.30
CA SER A 93 -8.35 0.55 -8.37
C SER A 93 -8.75 -0.85 -7.94
N CYS A 94 -10.05 -1.16 -7.98
CA CYS A 94 -10.59 -2.47 -7.60
C CYS A 94 -11.58 -2.98 -8.64
N ASP A 95 -11.70 -4.30 -8.75
CA ASP A 95 -12.76 -4.91 -9.53
C ASP A 95 -14.10 -4.70 -8.81
N SER A 96 -15.07 -4.07 -9.47
CA SER A 96 -16.38 -3.77 -8.88
C SER A 96 -17.21 -5.02 -8.57
N ARG A 97 -16.79 -6.19 -9.06
CA ARG A 97 -17.37 -7.49 -8.68
C ARG A 97 -16.80 -8.01 -7.36
N ALA A 98 -15.63 -7.54 -6.96
CA ALA A 98 -14.92 -7.98 -5.76
C ALA A 98 -15.16 -7.05 -4.56
N ALA A 99 -15.39 -5.75 -4.78
CA ALA A 99 -15.67 -4.78 -3.73
C ALA A 99 -16.66 -3.72 -4.20
N ASP A 100 -17.57 -3.31 -3.32
CA ASP A 100 -18.42 -2.14 -3.52
C ASP A 100 -17.69 -0.84 -3.16
N ILE A 101 -18.31 0.29 -3.53
CA ILE A 101 -17.74 1.63 -3.38
C ILE A 101 -17.55 2.00 -1.89
N GLU A 102 -18.48 1.58 -1.03
CA GLU A 102 -18.42 1.89 0.40
C GLU A 102 -17.24 1.19 1.07
N SER A 103 -17.05 -0.10 0.78
CA SER A 103 -15.92 -0.89 1.27
C SER A 103 -14.59 -0.34 0.77
N ALA A 104 -14.51 0.05 -0.50
CA ALA A 104 -13.32 0.67 -1.09
C ALA A 104 -12.97 2.02 -0.45
N ALA A 105 -13.98 2.85 -0.17
CA ALA A 105 -13.80 4.14 0.49
C ALA A 105 -13.35 3.99 1.94
N ASN A 106 -13.98 3.07 2.70
CA ASN A 106 -13.59 2.77 4.08
C ASN A 106 -12.17 2.22 4.15
N PHE A 107 -11.78 1.33 3.23
CA PHE A 107 -10.42 0.83 3.13
C PHE A 107 -9.39 1.95 2.90
N LEU A 108 -9.65 2.88 1.96
CA LEU A 108 -8.77 4.03 1.74
C LEU A 108 -8.70 4.96 2.96
N ALA A 109 -9.81 5.16 3.67
CA ALA A 109 -9.84 5.95 4.90
C ALA A 109 -8.98 5.32 6.01
N ASP A 110 -9.05 3.99 6.16
CA ASP A 110 -8.18 3.26 7.09
C ASP A 110 -6.71 3.34 6.70
N VAL A 111 -6.38 3.22 5.41
CA VAL A 111 -5.01 3.41 4.92
C VAL A 111 -4.52 4.81 5.28
N GLN A 112 -5.31 5.85 5.01
CA GLN A 112 -4.97 7.24 5.37
C GLN A 112 -4.71 7.38 6.87
N ARG A 113 -5.62 6.84 7.71
CA ARG A 113 -5.48 6.89 9.18
C ARG A 113 -4.16 6.30 9.66
N HIS A 114 -3.74 5.16 9.11
CA HIS A 114 -2.47 4.54 9.48
C HIS A 114 -1.25 5.31 8.97
N PHE A 115 -1.34 6.00 7.82
CA PHE A 115 -0.28 6.91 7.37
C PHE A 115 -0.13 8.13 8.27
N GLU A 116 -1.23 8.71 8.76
CA GLU A 116 -1.22 9.87 9.64
C GLU A 116 -0.84 9.52 11.08
N HIS A 117 -1.12 8.28 11.50
CA HIS A 117 -0.88 7.79 12.86
C HIS A 117 -0.18 6.43 12.85
N PRO A 118 1.08 6.34 12.40
CA PRO A 118 1.78 5.07 12.23
C PRO A 118 1.96 4.28 13.54
N GLN A 119 1.93 4.93 14.70
CA GLN A 119 1.94 4.27 16.00
C GLN A 119 0.73 3.35 16.23
N THR A 120 -0.37 3.55 15.50
CA THR A 120 -1.54 2.65 15.55
C THR A 120 -1.26 1.29 14.91
N LEU A 121 -0.20 1.16 14.10
CA LEU A 121 0.25 -0.11 13.53
C LEU A 121 1.11 -0.96 14.48
N SER A 122 1.16 -0.63 15.79
CA SER A 122 1.98 -1.37 16.75
C SER A 122 1.58 -2.86 16.82
N SER A 123 2.58 -3.75 16.88
CA SER A 123 2.55 -5.20 16.64
C SER A 123 1.62 -6.07 17.53
N THR A 124 0.55 -5.54 18.11
CA THR A 124 -0.33 -6.24 19.06
C THR A 124 -1.78 -6.38 18.56
N GLU A 125 -2.22 -5.59 17.58
CA GLU A 125 -3.57 -5.75 17.04
C GLU A 125 -3.60 -6.82 15.96
N ARG A 126 -3.73 -8.09 16.38
CA ARG A 126 -4.39 -9.09 15.51
C ARG A 126 -5.75 -8.51 15.16
N ILE A 127 -5.97 -8.23 13.88
CA ILE A 127 -7.30 -7.86 13.37
C ILE A 127 -8.28 -8.92 13.90
N PRO A 128 -9.27 -8.56 14.74
CA PRO A 128 -10.23 -9.54 15.23
C PRO A 128 -10.98 -10.08 14.02
N ASN A 129 -10.93 -11.40 13.85
CA ASN A 129 -11.71 -12.12 12.85
C ASN A 129 -13.18 -11.69 12.97
N GLY A 130 -13.67 -10.97 11.98
CA GLY A 130 -15.11 -10.83 11.71
C GLY A 130 -15.66 -12.11 11.12
#